data_AF-A0AAD9R9S9-F1
#
_entry.id   AF-A0AAD9R9S9-F1
#
_cell.length_a   1.000
_cell.length_b   1.000
_cell.length_c   1.000
_cell.angle_alpha   90.00
_cell.angle_beta   90.00
_cell.angle_gamma   90.00
#
_symmetry.space_group_name_H-M   'P 1'
#
loop_
_entity.id
_entity.type
_entity.pdbx_description
1 polymer ?
#
loop_
_entity_poly.entity_id
_entity_poly.type
_entity_poly.pdbx_seq_one_letter_code
_entity_poly.pdbx_strand_id
1 'polypeptide(L)'
;MEELDSSIRNLKLSGHVGFDSLPDQLVNKSVQNGFVFNILCIGETGLGKSTLMDSLFNTSFESTPSPHNLASVKLKAHTYELQESNVKLKLTIVDTVGYGDQINKEDSFKTVVDYIDAQFEAYLQEELKIKRSLSTYHDSRIHVCLYFICPTGHGLKSIDLVCMKKLDTKVNIIPIIAKADTISKTELQKFKSKIISELQNNGVHIYQFPTDDESVVNVNSSMNAHVPFAVVGSTDFVRVGNKMMRSRQYPWGTVQVENETHCDFVKLREMLIRTNMEDMREKTHCRHYELYRKRRLEQMGFSDVDSDNKPVSFQQTCEAKRSIHLQELQQKEDEMRQMFVARVKEKEAELKEAEKELHNKFDKLKKDHTEEKKKLEESRKKLEDDILEFNRRKTQFAQQSQHHTLTLGKSKKNSLSEHHELYVGYSRNIEILIYKMVQDVIYPVDLPVPLVLINPSKRMKLVLNLNPQQRFEEPVHPLTTEDSELDHLAEFSALL
;
A
#
# COMPACT_ATOMS: atom_id res chain seq x y z
N MET A 1 -49.64 -53.81 20.27
CA MET A 1 -49.89 -52.48 19.68
C MET A 1 -49.22 -51.40 20.55
N GLU A 2 -48.01 -51.71 21.04
CA GLU A 2 -47.15 -50.84 21.82
C GLU A 2 -45.75 -51.14 21.28
N GLU A 3 -45.27 -50.32 20.35
CA GLU A 3 -43.84 -50.19 19.96
C GLU A 3 -43.77 -49.32 18.71
N LEU A 4 -44.06 -48.02 18.85
CA LEU A 4 -43.77 -47.04 17.82
C LEU A 4 -43.68 -45.61 18.36
N ASP A 5 -43.09 -45.43 19.55
CA ASP A 5 -42.96 -44.08 20.13
C ASP A 5 -41.58 -43.77 20.76
N SER A 6 -40.54 -44.53 20.41
CA SER A 6 -39.23 -44.43 21.07
C SER A 6 -38.08 -44.06 20.14
N SER A 7 -38.19 -42.99 19.34
CA SER A 7 -36.97 -42.35 18.77
C SER A 7 -37.07 -40.88 18.38
N ILE A 8 -37.91 -40.05 19.03
CA ILE A 8 -37.84 -38.60 18.81
C ILE A 8 -36.76 -38.02 19.74
N ARG A 9 -35.60 -37.65 19.18
CA ARG A 9 -34.56 -36.90 19.91
C ARG A 9 -35.10 -35.52 20.26
N ASN A 10 -35.63 -35.35 21.47
CA ASN A 10 -35.99 -34.05 22.01
C ASN A 10 -34.71 -33.26 22.34
N LEU A 11 -34.30 -32.38 21.42
CA LEU A 11 -33.29 -31.37 21.68
C LEU A 11 -33.83 -30.40 22.74
N LYS A 12 -33.22 -30.39 23.93
CA LYS A 12 -33.52 -29.36 24.93
C LYS A 12 -32.94 -28.04 24.43
N LEU A 13 -33.81 -27.09 24.09
CA LEU A 13 -33.43 -25.73 23.74
C LEU A 13 -32.69 -25.11 24.93
N SER A 14 -31.49 -24.56 24.71
CA SER A 14 -30.63 -23.98 25.75
C SER A 14 -31.10 -22.60 26.24
N GLY A 15 -32.34 -22.21 25.92
CA GLY A 15 -32.92 -20.92 26.26
C GLY A 15 -34.22 -20.65 25.50
N HIS A 16 -34.80 -19.48 25.72
CA HIS A 16 -35.96 -19.01 24.98
C HIS A 16 -35.58 -18.78 23.51
N VAL A 17 -36.30 -19.44 22.61
CA VAL A 17 -36.09 -19.32 21.16
C VAL A 17 -37.23 -18.48 20.60
N GLY A 18 -36.91 -17.25 20.20
CA GLY A 18 -37.85 -16.29 19.64
C GLY A 18 -37.12 -15.12 19.00
N PHE A 19 -37.81 -14.41 18.10
CA PHE A 19 -37.32 -13.15 17.50
C PHE A 19 -37.00 -12.10 18.58
N ASP A 20 -37.59 -12.25 19.76
CA ASP A 20 -37.37 -11.46 20.97
C ASP A 20 -35.90 -11.49 21.45
N SER A 21 -35.12 -12.52 21.06
CA SER A 21 -33.69 -12.64 21.36
C SER A 21 -32.77 -11.95 20.34
N LEU A 22 -33.30 -11.46 19.21
CA LEU A 22 -32.53 -10.80 18.16
C LEU A 22 -31.84 -9.51 18.64
N PRO A 23 -32.48 -8.65 19.46
CA PRO A 23 -31.80 -7.52 20.08
C PRO A 23 -30.62 -7.97 20.95
N ASP A 24 -30.79 -9.00 21.77
CA ASP A 24 -29.72 -9.52 22.62
C ASP A 24 -28.56 -10.09 21.78
N GLN A 25 -28.86 -10.75 20.67
CA GLN A 25 -27.84 -11.22 19.72
C GLN A 25 -27.06 -10.07 19.08
N LEU A 26 -27.75 -8.99 18.68
CA LEU A 26 -27.11 -7.81 18.11
C LEU A 26 -26.24 -7.07 19.13
N VAL A 27 -26.73 -6.95 20.37
CA VAL A 27 -25.96 -6.37 21.48
C VAL A 27 -24.72 -7.22 21.75
N ASN A 28 -24.86 -8.53 21.92
CA ASN A 28 -23.74 -9.43 22.17
C ASN A 28 -22.70 -9.41 21.04
N LYS A 29 -23.14 -9.40 19.78
CA LYS A 29 -22.25 -9.28 18.62
C LYS A 29 -21.52 -7.94 18.59
N SER A 30 -22.21 -6.85 18.91
CA SER A 30 -21.63 -5.51 18.96
C SER A 30 -20.61 -5.37 20.09
N VAL A 31 -20.90 -5.95 21.26
CA VAL A 31 -19.97 -6.00 22.41
C VAL A 31 -18.72 -6.81 22.07
N GLN A 32 -18.85 -7.94 21.37
CA GLN A 32 -17.71 -8.76 20.94
C GLN A 32 -16.83 -8.05 19.90
N ASN A 33 -17.44 -7.37 18.93
CA ASN A 33 -16.71 -6.64 17.89
C ASN A 33 -16.07 -5.35 18.42
N GLY A 34 -16.62 -4.77 19.49
CA GLY A 34 -16.23 -3.49 20.01
C GLY A 34 -16.71 -2.31 19.15
N PHE A 35 -16.45 -1.11 19.64
CA PHE A 35 -16.84 0.14 18.98
C PHE A 35 -15.59 0.90 18.53
N VAL A 36 -15.72 1.63 17.43
CA VAL A 36 -14.67 2.54 16.95
C VAL A 36 -15.22 3.95 17.04
N PHE A 37 -14.43 4.86 17.60
CA PHE A 37 -14.78 6.27 17.67
C PHE A 37 -13.55 7.12 17.36
N ASN A 38 -13.73 8.14 16.53
CA ASN A 38 -12.63 8.91 15.95
C ASN A 38 -12.96 10.38 16.12
N ILE A 39 -12.15 11.08 16.91
CA ILE A 39 -12.35 12.48 17.32
C ILE A 39 -11.25 13.31 16.67
N LEU A 40 -11.64 14.37 15.98
CA LEU A 40 -10.73 15.38 15.45
C LEU A 40 -10.79 16.64 16.34
N CYS A 41 -9.64 17.06 16.86
CA CYS A 41 -9.50 18.26 17.67
C CYS A 41 -8.85 19.37 16.86
N ILE A 42 -9.61 20.41 16.54
CA ILE A 42 -9.13 21.59 15.79
C ILE A 42 -9.07 22.79 16.71
N GLY A 43 -7.95 23.51 16.71
CA GLY A 43 -7.86 24.82 17.36
C GLY A 43 -6.43 25.29 17.52
N GLU A 44 -6.28 26.54 17.93
CA GLU A 44 -4.97 27.18 18.10
C GLU A 44 -4.06 26.44 19.08
N THR A 45 -2.74 26.60 18.89
CA THR A 45 -1.75 26.01 19.78
C THR A 45 -1.88 26.61 21.18
N GLY A 46 -1.92 25.75 22.22
CA GLY A 46 -2.04 26.19 23.61
C GLY A 46 -3.46 26.45 24.13
N LEU A 47 -4.53 26.12 23.37
CA LEU A 47 -5.92 26.20 23.87
C LEU A 47 -6.32 25.09 24.87
N GLY A 48 -5.46 24.09 25.08
CA GLY A 48 -5.73 22.98 26.01
C GLY A 48 -6.46 21.79 25.38
N LYS A 49 -6.24 21.53 24.08
CA LYS A 49 -6.84 20.40 23.33
C LYS A 49 -6.53 19.05 23.99
N SER A 50 -5.25 18.74 24.17
CA SER A 50 -4.80 17.48 24.77
C SER A 50 -5.25 17.36 26.23
N THR A 51 -5.17 18.44 27.02
CA THR A 51 -5.69 18.49 28.39
C THR A 51 -7.19 18.20 28.48
N LEU A 52 -8.00 18.68 27.51
CA LEU A 52 -9.43 18.38 27.47
C LEU A 52 -9.66 16.89 27.14
N MET A 53 -8.88 16.31 26.23
CA MET A 53 -8.98 14.88 25.90
C MET A 53 -8.64 13.99 27.11
N ASP A 54 -7.55 14.30 27.82
CA ASP A 54 -7.19 13.61 29.06
C ASP A 54 -8.29 13.77 30.13
N SER A 55 -8.92 14.96 30.14
CA SER A 55 -10.04 15.26 31.03
C SER A 55 -11.27 14.40 30.71
N LEU A 56 -11.64 14.27 29.44
CA LEU A 56 -12.84 13.57 28.97
C LEU A 56 -12.80 12.06 29.21
N PHE A 57 -11.68 11.42 28.90
CA PHE A 57 -11.52 9.96 28.98
C PHE A 57 -10.93 9.47 30.31
N ASN A 58 -10.61 10.39 31.23
CA ASN A 58 -10.00 10.06 32.52
C ASN A 58 -8.68 9.26 32.40
N THR A 59 -7.97 9.43 31.29
CA THR A 59 -6.71 8.77 30.97
C THR A 59 -5.67 9.81 30.60
N SER A 60 -4.40 9.57 30.94
CA SER A 60 -3.29 10.41 30.47
C SER A 60 -2.83 9.90 29.12
N PHE A 61 -3.12 10.63 28.05
CA PHE A 61 -2.58 10.33 26.73
C PHE A 61 -1.18 10.94 26.63
N GLU A 62 -0.18 10.12 26.28
CA GLU A 62 1.18 10.62 26.02
C GLU A 62 1.19 11.52 24.78
N SER A 63 0.95 12.81 24.99
CA SER A 63 0.97 13.82 23.95
C SER A 63 2.20 14.70 24.12
N THR A 64 3.02 14.79 23.07
CA THR A 64 4.21 15.65 23.08
C THR A 64 3.79 17.12 22.87
N PRO A 65 4.12 18.04 23.80
CA PRO A 65 3.82 19.44 23.63
C PRO A 65 4.50 19.95 22.36
N SER A 66 3.73 20.63 21.52
CA SER A 66 4.21 21.04 20.21
C SER A 66 4.68 22.50 20.22
N PRO A 67 5.79 22.83 19.52
CA PRO A 67 6.32 24.18 19.50
C PRO A 67 5.42 25.13 18.70
N HIS A 68 5.46 26.42 19.06
CA HIS A 68 4.70 27.50 18.41
C HIS A 68 5.30 28.00 17.08
N ASN A 69 6.39 27.39 16.61
CA ASN A 69 7.15 27.83 15.44
C ASN A 69 7.12 26.81 14.29
N LEU A 70 5.99 26.14 14.07
CA LEU A 70 5.87 25.18 12.98
C LEU A 70 5.61 25.91 11.66
N ALA A 71 6.22 25.44 10.57
CA ALA A 71 6.06 26.06 9.25
C ALA A 71 4.77 25.62 8.52
N SER A 72 4.13 24.54 8.98
CA SER A 72 2.89 24.02 8.39
C SER A 72 2.01 23.33 9.44
N VAL A 73 0.70 23.33 9.19
CA VAL A 73 -0.26 22.55 9.97
C VAL A 73 0.00 21.06 9.73
N LYS A 74 0.06 20.27 10.80
CA LYS A 74 0.18 18.81 10.73
C LYS A 74 -0.88 18.17 11.62
N LEU A 75 -1.36 17.00 11.22
CA LEU A 75 -2.27 16.20 12.04
C LEU A 75 -1.51 15.03 12.65
N LYS A 76 -1.67 14.84 13.95
CA LYS A 76 -1.14 13.69 14.68
C LYS A 76 -2.33 12.82 15.10
N ALA A 77 -2.40 11.60 14.58
CA ALA A 77 -3.40 10.63 14.98
C ALA A 77 -2.79 9.67 16.01
N HIS A 78 -3.50 9.49 17.13
CA HIS A 78 -3.15 8.55 18.18
C HIS A 78 -4.35 7.62 18.42
N THR A 79 -4.13 6.32 18.34
CA THR A 79 -5.17 5.32 18.54
C THR A 79 -4.95 4.64 19.88
N TYR A 80 -6.01 4.59 20.69
CA TYR A 80 -6.04 4.02 22.03
C TYR A 80 -7.15 2.97 22.11
N GLU A 81 -6.88 1.86 22.79
CA GLU A 81 -7.88 0.85 23.10
C GLU A 81 -8.32 1.04 24.55
N LEU A 82 -9.53 1.54 24.73
CA LEU A 82 -10.16 1.76 26.02
C LEU A 82 -11.13 0.60 26.28
N GLN A 83 -11.19 0.13 27.52
CA GLN A 83 -12.17 -0.86 27.94
C GLN A 83 -12.94 -0.32 29.14
N GLU A 84 -14.25 -0.18 28.98
CA GLU A 84 -15.17 0.14 30.07
C GLU A 84 -16.08 -1.06 30.31
N SER A 85 -15.97 -1.65 31.51
CA SER A 85 -16.64 -2.91 31.86
C SER A 85 -16.36 -4.03 30.85
N ASN A 86 -17.36 -4.44 30.06
CA ASN A 86 -17.26 -5.50 29.05
C ASN A 86 -17.18 -4.95 27.62
N VAL A 87 -17.19 -3.62 27.45
CA VAL A 87 -17.22 -2.96 26.14
C VAL A 87 -15.83 -2.46 25.79
N LYS A 88 -15.34 -2.85 24.61
CA LYS A 88 -14.08 -2.34 24.05
C LYS A 88 -14.38 -1.19 23.11
N LEU A 89 -13.67 -0.08 23.30
CA LEU A 89 -13.73 1.11 22.46
C LEU A 89 -12.34 1.38 21.90
N LYS A 90 -12.20 1.30 20.57
CA LYS A 90 -11.02 1.76 19.85
C LYS A 90 -11.20 3.24 19.52
N LEU A 91 -10.57 4.09 20.33
CA LEU A 91 -10.62 5.53 20.22
C LEU A 91 -9.43 6.05 19.42
N THR A 92 -9.66 6.76 18.32
CA THR A 92 -8.61 7.52 17.62
C THR A 92 -8.80 9.01 17.89
N ILE A 93 -7.77 9.65 18.45
CA ILE A 93 -7.73 11.09 18.67
C ILE A 93 -6.79 11.68 17.63
N VAL A 94 -7.30 12.61 16.83
CA VAL A 94 -6.55 13.33 15.82
C VAL A 94 -6.39 14.78 16.25
N ASP A 95 -5.17 15.16 16.61
CA ASP A 95 -4.85 16.51 17.05
C ASP A 95 -4.25 17.33 15.90
N THR A 96 -4.78 18.54 15.67
CA THR A 96 -4.14 19.53 14.80
C THR A 96 -3.01 20.25 15.54
N VAL A 97 -1.83 20.27 14.93
CA VAL A 97 -0.64 20.96 15.43
C VAL A 97 -0.28 22.11 14.50
N GLY A 98 0.01 23.30 15.05
CA GLY A 98 0.38 24.48 14.27
C GLY A 98 -0.81 25.19 13.61
N TYR A 99 -2.05 24.84 13.97
CA TYR A 99 -3.25 25.51 13.46
C TYR A 99 -3.31 26.94 13.98
N GLY A 100 -3.39 27.93 13.10
CA GLY A 100 -3.49 29.34 13.46
C GLY A 100 -2.16 30.04 13.80
N ASP A 101 -1.04 29.32 13.85
CA ASP A 101 0.31 29.88 14.09
C ASP A 101 0.90 30.53 12.82
N GLN A 102 0.36 30.20 11.64
CA GLN A 102 0.91 30.64 10.36
C GLN A 102 0.48 32.04 9.97
N ILE A 103 1.41 32.79 9.35
CA ILE A 103 1.12 34.10 8.76
C ILE A 103 0.11 33.94 7.61
N ASN A 104 0.30 32.92 6.76
CA ASN A 104 -0.67 32.56 5.72
C ASN A 104 -1.67 31.53 6.26
N LYS A 105 -2.92 31.96 6.43
CA LYS A 105 -3.99 31.16 7.05
C LYS A 105 -4.84 30.39 6.03
N GLU A 106 -4.69 30.66 4.74
CA GLU A 106 -5.50 30.03 3.68
C GLU A 106 -5.19 28.53 3.51
N ASP A 107 -3.94 28.12 3.67
CA ASP A 107 -3.56 26.70 3.53
C ASP A 107 -3.86 25.87 4.80
N SER A 108 -4.18 26.51 5.93
CA SER A 108 -4.31 25.83 7.22
C SER A 108 -5.52 24.88 7.28
N PHE A 109 -6.67 25.27 6.73
CA PHE A 109 -7.85 24.41 6.69
C PHE A 109 -7.75 23.33 5.61
N LYS A 110 -6.96 23.57 4.55
CA LYS A 110 -6.78 22.59 3.46
C LYS A 110 -6.17 21.30 3.97
N THR A 111 -5.12 21.34 4.78
CA THR A 111 -4.51 20.14 5.36
C THR A 111 -5.50 19.30 6.19
N VAL A 112 -6.39 19.97 6.94
CA VAL A 112 -7.43 19.28 7.71
C VAL A 112 -8.46 18.62 6.80
N VAL A 113 -8.91 19.35 5.79
CA VAL A 113 -9.88 18.87 4.82
C VAL A 113 -9.33 17.68 4.01
N ASP A 114 -8.08 17.77 3.56
CA ASP A 114 -7.38 16.74 2.81
C ASP A 114 -7.24 15.45 3.64
N TYR A 115 -7.00 15.58 4.94
CA TYR A 115 -6.93 14.43 5.85
C TYR A 115 -8.29 13.73 6.00
N ILE A 116 -9.38 14.49 6.18
CA ILE A 116 -10.74 13.92 6.25
C ILE A 116 -11.09 13.21 4.94
N ASP A 117 -10.82 13.85 3.80
CA ASP A 117 -11.06 13.26 2.48
C ASP A 117 -10.22 12.00 2.27
N ALA A 118 -8.97 11.97 2.75
CA ALA A 118 -8.14 10.77 2.69
C ALA A 118 -8.72 9.60 3.50
N GLN A 119 -9.35 9.87 4.65
CA GLN A 119 -10.05 8.81 5.41
C GLN A 119 -11.29 8.31 4.68
N PHE A 120 -12.06 9.21 4.06
CA PHE A 120 -13.21 8.80 3.23
C PHE A 120 -12.78 8.03 2.00
N GLU A 121 -11.67 8.42 1.35
CA GLU A 121 -11.10 7.71 0.22
C GLU A 121 -10.65 6.31 0.63
N ALA A 122 -9.94 6.16 1.75
CA ALA A 122 -9.50 4.86 2.25
C ALA A 122 -10.68 3.91 2.46
N TYR A 123 -11.78 4.40 3.03
CA TYR A 123 -13.00 3.62 3.22
C TYR A 123 -13.69 3.29 1.88
N LEU A 124 -13.77 4.24 0.96
CA LEU A 124 -14.33 4.02 -0.39
C LEU A 124 -13.53 2.99 -1.17
N GLN A 125 -12.20 3.02 -1.11
CA GLN A 125 -11.35 2.04 -1.77
C GLN A 125 -11.59 0.62 -1.23
N GLU A 126 -11.84 0.48 0.07
CA GLU A 126 -12.23 -0.82 0.65
C GLU A 126 -13.62 -1.27 0.15
N GLU A 127 -14.59 -0.36 0.07
CA GLU A 127 -15.92 -0.64 -0.47
C GLU A 127 -15.87 -1.07 -1.95
N LEU A 128 -14.95 -0.50 -2.73
CA LEU A 128 -14.79 -0.81 -4.16
C LEU A 128 -14.06 -2.13 -4.43
N LYS A 129 -13.44 -2.76 -3.42
CA LYS A 129 -12.82 -4.09 -3.59
C LYS A 129 -13.85 -5.15 -3.97
N ILE A 130 -13.41 -6.16 -4.72
CA ILE A 130 -14.26 -7.30 -5.11
C ILE A 130 -14.50 -8.24 -3.91
N LYS A 131 -13.43 -8.55 -3.16
CA LYS A 131 -13.52 -9.28 -1.89
C LYS A 131 -13.48 -8.26 -0.75
N ARG A 132 -14.66 -7.85 -0.30
CA ARG A 132 -14.84 -6.82 0.74
C ARG A 132 -14.82 -7.47 2.12
N SER A 133 -14.08 -6.90 3.06
CA SER A 133 -14.08 -7.34 4.46
C SER A 133 -14.46 -6.19 5.40
N LEU A 134 -15.60 -5.55 5.11
CA LEU A 134 -16.11 -4.37 5.84
C LEU A 134 -16.28 -4.61 7.34
N SER A 135 -16.61 -5.84 7.76
CA SER A 135 -16.79 -6.18 9.18
C SER A 135 -15.48 -6.23 9.97
N THR A 136 -14.35 -6.44 9.29
CA THR A 136 -13.01 -6.49 9.91
C THR A 136 -12.18 -5.24 9.59
N TYR A 137 -12.68 -4.38 8.70
CA TYR A 137 -11.97 -3.18 8.31
C TYR A 137 -11.99 -2.15 9.44
N HIS A 138 -10.84 -1.51 9.68
CA HIS A 138 -10.75 -0.47 10.67
C HIS A 138 -11.29 0.84 10.11
N ASP A 139 -12.44 1.29 10.61
CA ASP A 139 -13.00 2.58 10.25
C ASP A 139 -12.15 3.73 10.80
N SER A 140 -11.45 4.45 9.90
CA SER A 140 -10.63 5.61 10.24
C SER A 140 -11.34 6.95 9.98
N ARG A 141 -12.61 6.94 9.56
CA ARG A 141 -13.38 8.16 9.26
C ARG A 141 -13.61 8.96 10.53
N ILE A 142 -13.55 10.29 10.42
CA ILE A 142 -13.78 11.16 11.56
C ILE A 142 -15.28 11.24 11.89
N HIS A 143 -15.63 10.84 13.10
CA HIS A 143 -17.01 10.82 13.57
C HIS A 143 -17.44 12.19 14.12
N VAL A 144 -16.53 12.88 14.80
CA VAL A 144 -16.80 14.18 15.41
C VAL A 144 -15.59 15.09 15.33
N CYS A 145 -15.85 16.38 15.08
CA CYS A 145 -14.85 17.43 15.10
C CYS A 145 -15.13 18.39 16.26
N LEU A 146 -14.26 18.37 17.27
CA LEU A 146 -14.27 19.31 18.38
C LEU A 146 -13.51 20.56 17.97
N TYR A 147 -14.24 21.65 17.75
CA TYR A 147 -13.68 22.92 17.31
C TYR A 147 -13.48 23.86 18.49
N PHE A 148 -12.22 24.09 18.87
CA PHE A 148 -11.84 24.93 20.00
C PHE A 148 -11.77 26.39 19.58
N ILE A 149 -12.70 27.18 20.10
CA ILE A 149 -12.79 28.63 19.94
C ILE A 149 -12.01 29.29 21.07
N CYS A 150 -11.14 30.23 20.70
CA CYS A 150 -10.38 31.03 21.65
C CYS A 150 -11.32 31.96 22.45
N PRO A 151 -11.19 32.06 23.79
CA PRO A 151 -12.06 32.85 24.64
C PRO A 151 -11.74 34.36 24.56
N THR A 152 -11.97 34.98 23.39
CA THR A 152 -11.67 36.40 23.15
C THR A 152 -12.75 37.36 23.69
N GLY A 153 -13.97 36.87 23.91
CA GLY A 153 -15.12 37.68 24.35
C GLY A 153 -15.77 38.56 23.27
N HIS A 154 -15.13 38.72 22.10
CA HIS A 154 -15.61 39.62 21.05
C HIS A 154 -16.39 38.93 19.92
N GLY A 155 -16.10 37.69 19.55
CA GLY A 155 -16.77 36.96 18.46
C GLY A 155 -15.89 35.82 17.89
N LEU A 156 -16.34 35.21 16.78
CA LEU A 156 -15.55 34.23 16.03
C LEU A 156 -14.45 34.92 15.21
N LYS A 157 -13.28 34.28 15.10
CA LYS A 157 -12.23 34.75 14.21
C LYS A 157 -12.61 34.43 12.76
N SER A 158 -12.17 35.25 11.81
CA SER A 158 -12.44 35.02 10.38
C SER A 158 -11.92 33.67 9.89
N ILE A 159 -10.76 33.23 10.41
CA ILE A 159 -10.21 31.90 10.09
C ILE A 159 -11.12 30.76 10.58
N ASP A 160 -11.75 30.92 11.75
CA ASP A 160 -12.66 29.92 12.30
C ASP A 160 -13.90 29.77 11.45
N LEU A 161 -14.46 30.90 11.02
CA LEU A 161 -15.64 30.95 10.17
C LEU A 161 -15.38 30.29 8.80
N VAL A 162 -14.26 30.61 8.15
CA VAL A 162 -13.87 29.99 6.87
C VAL A 162 -13.64 28.49 7.03
N CYS A 163 -12.95 28.08 8.10
CA CYS A 163 -12.66 26.68 8.37
C CYS A 163 -13.94 25.86 8.62
N MET A 164 -14.81 26.33 9.53
CA MET A 164 -16.07 25.65 9.83
C MET A 164 -16.98 25.57 8.59
N LYS A 165 -17.01 26.61 7.74
CA LYS A 165 -17.79 26.60 6.50
C LYS A 165 -17.31 25.58 5.47
N LYS A 166 -16.04 25.17 5.52
CA LYS A 166 -15.52 24.11 4.65
C LYS A 166 -15.71 22.71 5.25
N LEU A 167 -15.74 22.62 6.58
CA LEU A 167 -15.86 21.37 7.32
C LEU A 167 -17.32 20.93 7.55
N ASP A 168 -18.29 21.84 7.52
CA ASP A 168 -19.70 21.56 7.85
C ASP A 168 -20.33 20.46 6.98
N THR A 169 -19.93 20.35 5.72
CA THR A 169 -20.39 19.29 4.82
C THR A 169 -19.67 17.96 4.99
N LYS A 170 -18.55 17.93 5.71
CA LYS A 170 -17.65 16.76 5.79
C LYS A 170 -17.62 16.10 7.16
N VAL A 171 -17.89 16.81 8.24
CA VAL A 171 -17.79 16.28 9.60
C VAL A 171 -18.80 16.93 10.53
N ASN A 172 -19.21 16.20 11.56
CA ASN A 172 -20.05 16.71 12.64
C ASN A 172 -19.24 17.69 13.50
N ILE A 173 -19.45 19.00 13.32
CA ILE A 173 -18.72 20.05 14.07
C ILE A 173 -19.43 20.36 15.39
N ILE A 174 -18.68 20.29 16.48
CA ILE A 174 -19.11 20.74 17.81
C ILE A 174 -18.23 21.92 18.25
N PRO A 175 -18.76 23.15 18.27
CA PRO A 175 -18.02 24.30 18.74
C PRO A 175 -17.90 24.30 20.26
N ILE A 176 -16.67 24.48 20.75
CA ILE A 176 -16.30 24.48 22.16
C ILE A 176 -15.53 25.76 22.47
N ILE A 177 -15.93 26.48 23.50
CA ILE A 177 -15.17 27.61 24.03
C ILE A 177 -14.12 27.05 24.98
N ALA A 178 -12.85 27.19 24.59
CA ALA A 178 -11.71 26.73 25.38
C ALA A 178 -11.41 27.68 26.54
N LYS A 179 -10.79 27.16 27.61
CA LYS A 179 -10.37 27.94 28.80
C LYS A 179 -11.48 28.88 29.30
N ALA A 180 -12.70 28.35 29.45
CA ALA A 180 -13.87 29.16 29.83
C ALA A 180 -13.72 29.86 31.20
N ASP A 181 -12.77 29.43 32.02
CA ASP A 181 -12.39 30.04 33.29
C ASP A 181 -11.73 31.43 33.15
N THR A 182 -11.39 31.87 31.94
CA THR A 182 -10.88 33.23 31.68
C THR A 182 -11.98 34.26 31.43
N ILE A 183 -13.23 33.84 31.24
CA ILE A 183 -14.37 34.72 30.91
C ILE A 183 -15.36 34.72 32.07
N SER A 184 -15.93 35.89 32.41
CA SER A 184 -16.99 35.97 33.40
C SER A 184 -18.31 35.36 32.89
N LYS A 185 -19.20 34.93 33.79
CA LYS A 185 -20.49 34.31 33.40
C LYS A 185 -21.35 35.22 32.52
N THR A 186 -21.36 36.53 32.77
CA THR A 186 -22.15 37.50 32.01
C THR A 186 -21.58 37.73 30.60
N GLU A 187 -20.25 37.80 30.48
CA GLU A 187 -19.56 37.89 29.19
C GLU A 187 -19.70 36.59 28.39
N LEU A 188 -19.65 35.43 29.05
CA LEU A 188 -19.81 34.14 28.40
C LEU A 188 -21.18 34.01 27.72
N GLN A 189 -22.26 34.44 28.35
CA GLN A 189 -23.60 34.40 27.75
C GLN A 189 -23.72 35.31 26.51
N LYS A 190 -23.14 36.52 26.58
CA LYS A 190 -23.06 37.43 25.42
C LYS A 190 -22.22 36.82 24.30
N PHE A 191 -21.10 36.19 24.66
CA PHE A 191 -20.18 35.56 23.71
C PHE A 191 -20.81 34.36 23.02
N LYS A 192 -21.49 33.46 23.75
CA LYS A 192 -22.26 32.34 23.18
C LYS A 192 -23.31 32.84 22.19
N SER A 193 -24.11 33.83 22.58
CA SER A 193 -25.15 34.40 21.72
C SER A 193 -24.58 34.98 20.42
N LYS A 194 -23.42 35.66 20.52
CA LYS A 194 -22.74 36.23 19.37
C LYS A 194 -22.16 35.16 18.43
N ILE A 195 -21.54 34.11 18.96
CA ILE A 195 -21.03 32.98 18.17
C ILE A 195 -22.19 32.33 17.39
N ILE A 196 -23.31 32.04 18.05
CA ILE A 196 -24.48 31.42 17.41
C ILE A 196 -25.02 32.31 16.28
N SER A 197 -25.14 33.62 16.54
CA SER A 197 -25.59 34.59 15.54
C SER A 197 -24.65 34.64 14.32
N GLU A 198 -23.33 34.64 14.55
CA GLU A 198 -22.34 34.64 13.47
C GLU A 198 -22.35 33.35 12.66
N LEU A 199 -22.53 32.19 13.29
CA LEU A 199 -22.66 30.90 12.60
C LEU A 199 -23.91 30.86 11.71
N GLN A 200 -25.05 31.32 12.22
CA GLN A 200 -26.31 31.37 11.49
C GLN A 200 -26.25 32.36 10.30
N ASN A 201 -25.71 33.56 10.52
CA ASN A 201 -25.59 34.58 9.47
C ASN A 201 -24.69 34.13 8.30
N ASN A 202 -23.72 33.25 8.55
CA ASN A 202 -22.83 32.70 7.53
C ASN A 202 -23.29 31.33 7.00
N GLY A 203 -24.43 30.82 7.49
CA GLY A 203 -25.00 29.53 7.11
C GLY A 203 -24.06 28.35 7.36
N VAL A 204 -23.33 28.37 8.48
CA VAL A 204 -22.47 27.25 8.90
C VAL A 204 -23.32 26.24 9.65
N HIS A 205 -23.37 25.00 9.16
CA HIS A 205 -24.13 23.94 9.80
C HIS A 205 -23.28 23.24 10.86
N ILE A 206 -23.59 23.48 12.14
CA ILE A 206 -23.02 22.72 13.24
C ILE A 206 -23.85 21.46 13.51
N TYR A 207 -23.24 20.50 14.19
CA TYR A 207 -23.95 19.30 14.60
C TYR A 207 -25.07 19.65 15.59
N GLN A 208 -26.28 19.21 15.27
CA GLN A 208 -27.45 19.32 16.14
C GLN A 208 -27.85 17.94 16.61
N PHE A 209 -28.16 17.85 17.90
CA PHE A 209 -28.60 16.61 18.52
C PHE A 209 -29.95 16.20 17.94
N PRO A 210 -30.12 14.90 17.60
CA PRO A 210 -31.40 14.41 17.11
C PRO A 210 -32.47 14.58 18.19
N THR A 211 -33.62 15.11 17.80
CA THR A 211 -34.81 15.24 18.67
C THR A 211 -35.94 14.32 18.20
N ASP A 212 -35.58 13.29 17.44
CA ASP A 212 -36.56 12.39 16.79
C ASP A 212 -37.05 11.29 17.75
N ASP A 213 -36.23 10.92 18.74
CA ASP A 213 -36.54 9.87 19.72
C ASP A 213 -37.08 10.48 21.02
N GLU A 214 -38.36 10.22 21.31
CA GLU A 214 -39.12 10.67 22.49
C GLU A 214 -38.39 10.42 23.83
N SER A 215 -37.57 9.36 23.91
CA SER A 215 -36.85 9.00 25.14
C SER A 215 -35.68 9.95 25.46
N VAL A 216 -35.09 10.58 24.44
CA VAL A 216 -33.90 11.44 24.57
C VAL A 216 -34.14 12.89 24.15
N VAL A 217 -35.32 13.25 23.61
CA VAL A 217 -35.65 14.62 23.16
C VAL A 217 -35.37 15.68 24.23
N ASN A 218 -35.81 15.44 25.47
CA ASN A 218 -35.66 16.43 26.54
C ASN A 218 -34.18 16.73 26.86
N VAL A 219 -33.36 15.67 26.89
CA VAL A 219 -31.92 15.80 27.13
C VAL A 219 -31.26 16.48 25.93
N ASN A 220 -31.54 16.02 24.72
CA ASN A 220 -30.92 16.54 23.50
C ASN A 220 -31.30 18.00 23.21
N SER A 221 -32.55 18.40 23.50
CA SER A 221 -33.00 19.80 23.40
C SER A 221 -32.28 20.71 24.40
N SER A 222 -32.10 20.24 25.63
CA SER A 222 -31.30 20.95 26.64
C SER A 222 -29.83 21.07 26.20
N MET A 223 -29.24 19.99 25.66
CA MET A 223 -27.84 20.00 25.20
C MET A 223 -27.65 20.95 24.01
N ASN A 224 -28.58 20.98 23.04
CA ASN A 224 -28.55 21.91 21.92
C ASN A 224 -28.53 23.37 22.37
N ALA A 225 -29.25 23.72 23.44
CA ALA A 225 -29.28 25.08 24.01
C ALA A 225 -27.95 25.49 24.66
N HIS A 226 -27.10 24.54 25.05
CA HIS A 226 -25.81 24.81 25.69
C HIS A 226 -24.65 24.98 24.71
N VAL A 227 -24.85 24.64 23.42
CA VAL A 227 -23.86 24.81 22.35
C VAL A 227 -23.73 26.30 22.01
N PRO A 228 -22.50 26.86 21.95
CA PRO A 228 -21.20 26.21 22.14
C PRO A 228 -20.87 25.93 23.62
N PHE A 229 -20.30 24.75 23.91
CA PHE A 229 -19.98 24.33 25.27
C PHE A 229 -18.79 25.11 25.83
N ALA A 230 -18.91 25.64 27.04
CA ALA A 230 -17.84 26.36 27.71
C ALA A 230 -17.08 25.43 28.65
N VAL A 231 -15.86 25.03 28.26
CA VAL A 231 -15.13 23.96 28.96
C VAL A 231 -13.84 24.42 29.59
N VAL A 232 -13.46 23.69 30.64
CA VAL A 232 -12.21 23.85 31.38
C VAL A 232 -11.64 22.44 31.52
N GLY A 233 -10.40 22.22 31.07
CA GLY A 233 -9.68 20.96 31.25
C GLY A 233 -8.64 21.08 32.36
N SER A 234 -8.42 20.00 33.10
CA SER A 234 -7.35 19.92 34.12
C SER A 234 -6.91 18.47 34.33
N THR A 235 -5.61 18.26 34.41
CA THR A 235 -4.98 16.99 34.81
C THR A 235 -4.80 16.87 36.32
N ASP A 236 -4.90 17.99 37.04
CA ASP A 236 -4.55 18.07 38.45
C ASP A 236 -5.75 17.76 39.34
N PHE A 237 -5.53 16.92 40.34
CA PHE A 237 -6.55 16.59 41.34
C PHE A 237 -6.30 17.40 42.60
N VAL A 238 -7.28 18.22 42.98
CA VAL A 238 -7.26 18.99 44.21
C VAL A 238 -8.28 18.41 45.18
N ARG A 239 -7.90 18.29 46.45
CA ARG A 239 -8.81 17.86 47.52
C ARG A 239 -9.73 19.02 47.89
N VAL A 240 -10.99 18.96 47.47
CA VAL A 240 -12.02 19.91 47.91
C VAL A 240 -12.95 19.17 48.88
N GLY A 241 -12.78 19.44 50.18
CA GLY A 241 -13.45 18.68 51.25
C GLY A 241 -12.91 17.24 51.37
N ASN A 242 -13.80 16.26 51.23
CA ASN A 242 -13.47 14.82 51.36
C ASN A 242 -13.31 14.08 50.03
N LYS A 243 -13.42 14.77 48.88
CA LYS A 243 -13.28 14.15 47.55
C LYS A 243 -12.12 14.76 46.79
N MET A 244 -11.38 13.92 46.07
CA MET A 244 -10.40 14.35 45.08
C MET A 244 -11.15 14.66 43.79
N MET A 245 -11.06 15.90 43.30
CA MET A 245 -11.73 16.33 42.08
C MET A 245 -10.75 17.05 41.17
N ARG A 246 -10.90 16.84 39.85
CA ARG A 246 -10.13 17.54 38.83
C ARG A 246 -10.42 19.04 38.90
N SER A 247 -9.40 19.82 39.19
CA SER A 247 -9.58 21.24 39.50
C SER A 247 -8.36 22.07 39.11
N ARG A 248 -8.60 23.30 38.64
CA ARG A 248 -7.54 24.30 38.44
C ARG A 248 -7.46 25.22 39.65
N GLN A 249 -6.29 25.29 40.27
CA GLN A 249 -6.06 26.14 41.43
C GLN A 249 -5.48 27.48 41.00
N TYR A 250 -6.12 28.56 41.45
CA TYR A 250 -5.66 29.93 41.29
C TYR A 250 -5.50 30.58 42.67
N PRO A 251 -4.72 31.68 42.79
CA PRO A 251 -4.58 32.41 44.05
C PRO A 251 -5.91 32.88 44.66
N TRP A 252 -6.90 33.17 43.81
CA TRP A 252 -8.22 33.67 44.21
C TRP A 252 -9.30 32.58 44.35
N GLY A 253 -9.00 31.31 44.04
CA GLY A 253 -9.98 30.23 44.17
C GLY A 253 -9.66 28.99 43.35
N THR A 254 -10.53 28.00 43.46
CA THR A 254 -10.37 26.70 42.78
C THR A 254 -11.53 26.46 41.83
N VAL A 255 -11.22 26.26 40.55
CA VAL A 255 -12.21 25.95 39.51
C VAL A 255 -12.30 24.44 39.36
N GLN A 256 -13.38 23.86 39.88
CA GLN A 256 -13.73 22.45 39.69
C GLN A 256 -14.20 22.20 38.25
N VAL A 257 -13.64 21.19 37.59
CA VAL A 257 -13.97 20.82 36.19
C VAL A 257 -15.29 20.05 36.11
N GLU A 258 -15.63 19.24 37.11
CA GLU A 258 -16.85 18.43 37.10
C GLU A 258 -18.07 19.17 37.69
N ASN A 259 -17.93 20.46 37.98
CA ASN A 259 -19.01 21.27 38.55
C ASN A 259 -19.75 22.05 37.46
N GLU A 260 -21.02 21.73 37.23
CA GLU A 260 -21.88 22.37 36.22
C GLU A 260 -22.06 23.88 36.42
N THR A 261 -21.88 24.37 37.64
CA THR A 261 -21.98 25.81 37.92
C THR A 261 -20.74 26.59 37.48
N HIS A 262 -19.62 25.89 37.24
CA HIS A 262 -18.34 26.45 36.83
C HIS A 262 -18.11 26.29 35.32
N CYS A 263 -18.41 25.12 34.75
CA CYS A 263 -18.26 24.87 33.33
C CYS A 263 -19.23 23.81 32.81
N ASP A 264 -19.43 23.77 31.49
CA ASP A 264 -20.29 22.82 30.80
C ASP A 264 -19.58 21.50 30.47
N PHE A 265 -18.48 21.17 31.16
CA PHE A 265 -17.67 19.97 30.87
C PHE A 265 -18.47 18.68 31.06
N VAL A 266 -19.28 18.58 32.12
CA VAL A 266 -20.12 17.41 32.40
C VAL A 266 -21.10 17.18 31.25
N LYS A 267 -21.74 18.25 30.76
CA LYS A 267 -22.67 18.21 29.63
C LYS A 267 -21.99 17.74 28.36
N LEU A 268 -20.79 18.25 28.06
CA LEU A 268 -20.00 17.79 26.91
C LEU A 268 -19.66 16.30 27.02
N ARG A 269 -19.24 15.85 28.21
CA ARG A 269 -18.86 14.45 28.45
C ARG A 269 -20.05 13.51 28.29
N GLU A 270 -21.18 13.84 28.90
CA GLU A 270 -22.42 13.08 28.78
C GLU A 270 -22.88 13.01 27.32
N MET A 271 -22.82 14.15 26.62
CA MET A 271 -23.19 14.25 25.21
C MET A 271 -22.31 13.40 24.29
N LEU A 272 -20.99 13.45 24.44
CA LEU A 272 -20.05 12.75 23.57
C LEU A 272 -20.00 11.25 23.81
N ILE A 273 -20.00 10.83 25.08
CA ILE A 273 -19.70 9.44 25.46
C ILE A 273 -20.97 8.64 25.74
N ARG A 274 -21.99 9.24 26.38
CA ARG A 274 -23.14 8.48 26.90
C ARG A 274 -24.25 8.30 25.87
N THR A 275 -24.62 9.37 25.16
CA THR A 275 -25.91 9.39 24.43
C THR A 275 -25.74 9.37 22.91
N ASN A 276 -24.78 10.11 22.34
CA ASN A 276 -24.81 10.44 20.91
C ASN A 276 -23.66 9.85 20.08
N MET A 277 -22.83 8.96 20.64
CA MET A 277 -21.70 8.36 19.92
C MET A 277 -22.15 7.63 18.65
N GLU A 278 -23.22 6.84 18.75
CA GLU A 278 -23.76 6.09 17.62
C GLU A 278 -24.41 7.01 16.57
N ASP A 279 -25.19 8.01 16.99
CA ASP A 279 -25.80 8.97 16.05
C ASP A 279 -24.74 9.75 15.26
N MET A 280 -23.64 10.16 15.90
CA MET A 280 -22.55 10.82 15.19
C MET A 280 -21.90 9.89 14.16
N ARG A 281 -21.73 8.60 14.50
CA ARG A 281 -21.19 7.60 13.58
C ARG A 281 -22.13 7.37 12.40
N GLU A 282 -23.42 7.24 12.66
CA GLU A 282 -24.45 7.07 11.63
C GLU A 282 -24.53 8.29 10.71
N LYS A 283 -24.57 9.52 11.25
CA LYS A 283 -24.55 10.74 10.43
C LYS A 283 -23.28 10.87 9.60
N THR A 284 -22.12 10.49 10.15
CA THR A 284 -20.89 10.43 9.36
C THR A 284 -21.02 9.47 8.19
N HIS A 285 -21.64 8.31 8.38
CA HIS A 285 -21.82 7.35 7.29
C HIS A 285 -22.89 7.79 6.28
N CYS A 286 -24.12 8.03 6.73
CA CYS A 286 -25.28 8.26 5.88
C CYS A 286 -25.31 9.64 5.20
N ARG A 287 -24.65 10.64 5.79
CA ARG A 287 -24.65 12.01 5.26
C ARG A 287 -23.29 12.42 4.71
N HIS A 288 -22.27 12.46 5.56
CA HIS A 288 -20.97 13.03 5.18
C HIS A 288 -20.21 12.14 4.20
N TYR A 289 -20.12 10.85 4.50
CA TYR A 289 -19.47 9.88 3.65
C TYR A 289 -20.25 9.66 2.34
N GLU A 290 -21.57 9.52 2.37
CA GLU A 290 -22.38 9.39 1.14
C GLU A 290 -22.26 10.61 0.22
N LEU A 291 -22.20 11.83 0.77
CA LEU A 291 -21.96 13.04 -0.03
C LEU A 291 -20.59 13.01 -0.71
N TYR A 292 -19.55 12.56 0.01
CA TYR A 292 -18.21 12.39 -0.57
C TYR A 292 -18.19 11.29 -1.63
N ARG A 293 -18.79 10.12 -1.32
CA ARG A 293 -18.92 8.95 -2.19
C ARG A 293 -19.61 9.31 -3.49
N LYS A 294 -20.77 9.98 -3.44
CA LYS A 294 -21.48 10.45 -4.63
C LYS A 294 -20.58 11.30 -5.53
N ARG A 295 -19.96 12.35 -4.97
CA ARG A 295 -19.06 13.25 -5.73
C ARG A 295 -17.86 12.50 -6.31
N ARG A 296 -17.28 11.54 -5.58
CA ARG A 296 -16.14 10.76 -6.06
C ARG A 296 -16.52 9.75 -7.12
N LEU A 297 -17.64 9.07 -6.98
CA LEU A 297 -18.15 8.16 -7.99
C LEU A 297 -18.43 8.91 -9.29
N GLU A 298 -19.07 10.08 -9.23
CA GLU A 298 -19.27 10.98 -10.38
C GLU A 298 -17.93 11.36 -11.04
N GLN A 299 -16.93 11.76 -10.25
CA GLN A 299 -15.58 12.09 -10.77
C GLN A 299 -14.85 10.90 -11.38
N MET A 300 -15.06 9.70 -10.84
CA MET A 300 -14.52 8.47 -11.43
C MET A 300 -15.27 8.09 -12.71
N GLY A 301 -16.36 8.77 -13.10
CA GLY A 301 -17.15 8.47 -14.28
C GLY A 301 -18.28 7.46 -14.03
N PHE A 302 -18.62 7.19 -12.77
CA PHE A 302 -19.88 6.53 -12.41
C PHE A 302 -20.97 7.60 -12.33
N SER A 303 -21.58 7.89 -13.47
CA SER A 303 -22.76 8.75 -13.54
C SER A 303 -24.02 7.89 -13.52
N ASP A 304 -25.06 8.35 -12.83
CA ASP A 304 -26.37 7.68 -12.79
C ASP A 304 -27.11 7.76 -14.14
N VAL A 305 -26.59 8.53 -15.10
CA VAL A 305 -27.24 8.82 -16.39
C VAL A 305 -26.27 8.63 -17.55
N ASP A 306 -26.71 7.86 -18.54
CA ASP A 306 -26.00 7.71 -19.82
C ASP A 306 -26.16 8.97 -20.69
N SER A 307 -25.49 9.03 -21.86
CA SER A 307 -25.67 10.13 -22.85
C SER A 307 -27.14 10.32 -23.29
N ASP A 308 -27.98 9.31 -23.10
CA ASP A 308 -29.42 9.29 -23.38
C ASP A 308 -30.32 9.54 -22.14
N ASN A 309 -29.75 10.02 -21.02
CA ASN A 309 -30.49 10.38 -19.80
C ASN A 309 -31.27 9.22 -19.15
N LYS A 310 -30.83 7.98 -19.38
CA LYS A 310 -31.41 6.76 -18.77
C LYS A 310 -30.66 6.38 -17.49
N PRO A 311 -31.34 5.88 -16.45
CA PRO A 311 -30.70 5.41 -15.24
C PRO A 311 -29.83 4.19 -15.53
N VAL A 312 -28.51 4.32 -15.38
CA VAL A 312 -27.55 3.22 -15.58
C VAL A 312 -27.32 2.51 -14.24
N SER A 313 -27.43 1.19 -14.22
CA SER A 313 -27.17 0.42 -13.00
C SER A 313 -25.68 0.44 -12.67
N PHE A 314 -25.33 0.61 -11.37
CA PHE A 314 -23.95 0.55 -10.86
C PHE A 314 -23.19 -0.68 -11.38
N GLN A 315 -23.90 -1.80 -11.56
CA GLN A 315 -23.33 -3.04 -12.10
C GLN A 315 -22.89 -2.91 -13.56
N GLN A 316 -23.67 -2.23 -14.41
CA GLN A 316 -23.35 -2.04 -15.83
C GLN A 316 -22.11 -1.14 -16.01
N THR A 317 -21.96 -0.10 -15.18
CA THR A 317 -20.79 0.77 -15.22
C THR A 317 -19.53 0.05 -14.70
N CYS A 318 -19.66 -0.81 -13.70
CA CYS A 318 -18.56 -1.68 -13.25
C CYS A 318 -18.13 -2.68 -14.33
N GLU A 319 -19.08 -3.28 -15.04
CA GLU A 319 -18.81 -4.19 -16.16
C GLU A 319 -18.14 -3.47 -17.34
N ALA A 320 -18.60 -2.27 -17.68
CA ALA A 320 -17.98 -1.42 -18.71
C ALA A 320 -16.55 -1.03 -18.34
N LYS A 321 -16.30 -0.58 -17.10
CA LYS A 321 -14.94 -0.27 -16.64
C LYS A 321 -14.04 -1.49 -16.58
N ARG A 322 -14.58 -2.66 -16.19
CA ARG A 322 -13.83 -3.92 -16.23
C ARG A 322 -13.41 -4.26 -17.66
N SER A 323 -14.32 -4.08 -18.63
CA SER A 323 -14.03 -4.26 -20.06
C SER A 323 -12.94 -3.31 -20.54
N ILE A 324 -13.03 -2.02 -20.18
CA ILE A 324 -12.02 -1.01 -20.54
C ILE A 324 -10.66 -1.37 -19.93
N HIS A 325 -10.61 -1.74 -18.65
CA HIS A 325 -9.36 -2.12 -17.99
C HIS A 325 -8.74 -3.39 -18.57
N LEU A 326 -9.57 -4.38 -18.94
CA LEU A 326 -9.09 -5.57 -19.65
C LEU A 326 -8.47 -5.19 -21.00
N GLN A 327 -9.10 -4.26 -21.71
CA GLN A 327 -8.63 -3.78 -23.01
C GLN A 327 -7.33 -2.99 -22.89
N GLU A 328 -7.17 -2.17 -21.84
CA GLU A 328 -5.90 -1.48 -21.54
C GLU A 328 -4.77 -2.45 -21.18
N LEU A 329 -5.06 -3.48 -20.37
CA LEU A 329 -4.09 -4.53 -20.06
C LEU A 329 -3.66 -5.27 -21.32
N GLN A 330 -4.61 -5.57 -22.21
CA GLN A 330 -4.35 -6.23 -23.47
C GLN A 330 -3.54 -5.33 -24.42
N GLN A 331 -3.84 -4.03 -24.49
CA GLN A 331 -3.02 -3.06 -25.22
C GLN A 331 -1.58 -3.01 -24.68
N LYS A 332 -1.40 -2.96 -23.36
CA LYS A 332 -0.06 -2.98 -22.76
C LYS A 332 0.68 -4.29 -23.01
N GLU A 333 -0.03 -5.42 -23.00
CA GLU A 333 0.54 -6.71 -23.36
C GLU A 333 0.96 -6.72 -24.84
N ASP A 334 0.13 -6.19 -25.74
CA ASP A 334 0.41 -6.10 -27.16
C ASP A 334 1.57 -5.14 -27.45
N GLU A 335 1.65 -4.00 -26.77
CA GLU A 335 2.79 -3.07 -26.83
C GLU A 335 4.09 -3.75 -26.36
N MET A 336 4.03 -4.49 -25.25
CA MET A 336 5.18 -5.23 -24.73
C MET A 336 5.61 -6.34 -25.71
N ARG A 337 4.65 -7.05 -26.31
CA ARG A 337 4.90 -8.05 -27.36
C ARG A 337 5.51 -7.41 -28.60
N GLN A 338 5.01 -6.26 -29.06
CA GLN A 338 5.57 -5.54 -30.21
C GLN A 338 6.99 -5.05 -29.93
N MET A 339 7.24 -4.51 -28.75
CA MET A 339 8.58 -4.09 -28.32
C MET A 339 9.55 -5.28 -28.27
N PHE A 340 9.09 -6.43 -27.79
CA PHE A 340 9.87 -7.67 -27.77
C PHE A 340 10.20 -8.13 -29.20
N VAL A 341 9.21 -8.19 -30.09
CA VAL A 341 9.42 -8.58 -31.50
C VAL A 341 10.38 -7.62 -32.22
N ALA A 342 10.26 -6.32 -31.97
CA ALA A 342 11.18 -5.31 -32.52
C ALA A 342 12.62 -5.55 -32.05
N ARG A 343 12.83 -5.78 -30.74
CA ARG A 343 14.16 -6.10 -30.20
C ARG A 343 14.72 -7.41 -30.75
N VAL A 344 13.88 -8.45 -30.88
CA VAL A 344 14.30 -9.73 -31.46
C VAL A 344 14.76 -9.52 -32.91
N LYS A 345 13.99 -8.77 -33.71
CA LYS A 345 14.33 -8.48 -35.11
C LYS A 345 15.61 -7.65 -35.25
N GLU A 346 15.83 -6.68 -34.37
CA GLU A 346 17.07 -5.89 -34.32
C GLU A 346 18.27 -6.79 -33.97
N LYS A 347 18.13 -7.62 -32.93
CA LYS A 347 19.18 -8.58 -32.53
C LYS A 347 19.46 -9.64 -33.59
N GLU A 348 18.45 -10.12 -34.28
CA GLU A 348 18.60 -11.03 -35.42
C GLU A 348 19.33 -10.36 -36.59
N ALA A 349 19.05 -9.09 -36.87
CA ALA A 349 19.76 -8.32 -37.89
C ALA A 349 21.23 -8.10 -37.53
N GLU A 350 21.53 -7.72 -36.28
CA GLU A 350 22.90 -7.62 -35.77
C GLU A 350 23.65 -8.95 -35.90
N LEU A 351 23.00 -10.06 -35.53
CA LEU A 351 23.59 -11.40 -35.62
C LEU A 351 23.86 -11.80 -37.07
N LYS A 352 22.95 -11.48 -37.98
CA LYS A 352 23.12 -11.71 -39.42
C LYS A 352 24.26 -10.89 -40.03
N GLU A 353 24.44 -9.64 -39.59
CA GLU A 353 25.59 -8.83 -40.00
C GLU A 353 26.90 -9.40 -39.46
N ALA A 354 26.92 -9.81 -38.19
CA ALA A 354 28.08 -10.46 -37.58
C ALA A 354 28.43 -11.79 -38.27
N GLU A 355 27.45 -12.61 -38.63
CA GLU A 355 27.65 -13.83 -39.42
C GLU A 355 28.24 -13.54 -40.80
N LYS A 356 27.73 -12.50 -41.48
CA LYS A 356 28.26 -12.07 -42.78
C LYS A 356 29.69 -11.56 -42.68
N GLU A 357 30.01 -10.78 -41.64
CA GLU A 357 31.36 -10.31 -41.40
C GLU A 357 32.32 -11.46 -41.08
N LEU A 358 31.86 -12.43 -40.27
CA LEU A 358 32.63 -13.63 -39.95
C LEU A 358 32.88 -14.48 -41.20
N HIS A 359 31.88 -14.62 -42.08
CA HIS A 359 32.02 -15.33 -43.35
C HIS A 359 33.04 -14.64 -44.27
N ASN A 360 32.99 -13.32 -44.39
CA ASN A 360 33.96 -12.55 -45.16
C ASN A 360 35.39 -12.68 -44.60
N LYS A 361 35.54 -12.66 -43.27
CA LYS A 361 36.83 -12.90 -42.60
C LYS A 361 37.36 -14.30 -42.89
N PHE A 362 36.49 -15.31 -42.83
CA PHE A 362 36.83 -16.69 -43.15
C PHE A 362 37.29 -16.83 -44.61
N ASP A 363 36.59 -16.24 -45.57
CA ASP A 363 36.96 -16.28 -46.99
C ASP A 363 38.29 -15.55 -47.26
N LYS A 364 38.54 -14.43 -46.58
CA LYS A 364 39.82 -13.71 -46.67
C LYS A 364 40.97 -14.57 -46.12
N LEU A 365 40.80 -15.12 -44.92
CA LEU A 365 41.77 -16.04 -44.31
C LEU A 365 42.03 -17.26 -45.20
N LYS A 366 40.99 -17.82 -45.83
CA LYS A 366 41.12 -18.93 -46.77
C LYS A 366 41.96 -18.55 -48.00
N LYS A 367 41.76 -17.36 -48.57
CA LYS A 367 42.56 -16.83 -49.69
C LYS A 367 44.01 -16.61 -49.27
N ASP A 368 44.23 -15.92 -48.15
CA ASP A 368 45.57 -15.65 -47.63
C ASP A 368 46.33 -16.97 -47.38
N HIS A 369 45.67 -17.97 -46.80
CA HIS A 369 46.25 -19.29 -46.58
C HIS A 369 46.58 -20.02 -47.90
N THR A 370 45.75 -19.90 -48.93
CA THR A 370 46.07 -20.47 -50.25
C THR A 370 47.24 -19.77 -50.93
N GLU A 371 47.38 -18.46 -50.77
CA GLU A 371 48.51 -17.69 -51.28
C GLU A 371 49.81 -18.00 -50.53
N GLU A 372 49.77 -18.11 -49.20
CA GLU A 372 50.91 -18.54 -48.39
C GLU A 372 51.33 -19.96 -48.74
N LYS A 373 50.39 -20.89 -48.90
CA LYS A 373 50.68 -22.26 -49.34
C LYS A 373 51.39 -22.27 -50.69
N LYS A 374 50.94 -21.44 -51.64
CA LYS A 374 51.58 -21.31 -52.96
C LYS A 374 52.99 -20.71 -52.86
N LYS A 375 53.18 -19.65 -52.06
CA LYS A 375 54.51 -19.06 -51.81
C LYS A 375 55.46 -20.06 -51.15
N LEU A 376 54.98 -20.82 -50.17
CA LEU A 376 55.76 -21.88 -49.52
C LEU A 376 56.14 -22.98 -50.51
N GLU A 377 55.24 -23.36 -51.43
CA GLU A 377 55.50 -24.35 -52.47
C GLU A 377 56.52 -23.85 -53.51
N GLU A 378 56.43 -22.57 -53.91
CA GLU A 378 57.43 -21.92 -54.77
C GLU A 378 58.80 -21.81 -54.09
N SER A 379 58.84 -21.41 -52.81
CA SER A 379 60.08 -21.39 -52.02
C SER A 379 60.65 -22.79 -51.81
N ARG A 380 59.81 -23.80 -51.58
CA ARG A 380 60.24 -25.21 -51.48
C ARG A 380 60.87 -25.67 -52.78
N LYS A 381 60.25 -25.34 -53.92
CA LYS A 381 60.77 -25.68 -55.25
C LYS A 381 62.13 -25.01 -55.51
N LYS A 382 62.28 -23.72 -55.18
CA LYS A 382 63.58 -23.02 -55.26
C LYS A 382 64.63 -23.68 -54.37
N LEU A 383 64.27 -24.07 -53.14
CA LEU A 383 65.18 -24.77 -52.24
C LEU A 383 65.58 -26.15 -52.79
N GLU A 384 64.64 -26.88 -53.41
CA GLU A 384 64.91 -28.15 -54.09
C GLU A 384 65.86 -27.95 -55.29
N ASP A 385 65.66 -26.90 -56.09
CA ASP A 385 66.54 -26.52 -57.20
C ASP A 385 67.95 -26.13 -56.70
N ASP A 386 68.04 -25.33 -55.63
CA ASP A 386 69.30 -24.96 -54.98
C ASP A 386 70.01 -26.18 -54.38
N ILE A 387 69.27 -27.14 -53.79
CA ILE A 387 69.81 -28.41 -53.28
C ILE A 387 70.33 -29.26 -54.44
N LEU A 388 69.62 -29.31 -55.57
CA LEU A 388 70.07 -30.03 -56.77
C LEU A 388 71.34 -29.38 -57.34
N GLU A 389 71.40 -28.04 -57.40
CA GLU A 389 72.58 -27.33 -57.86
C GLU A 389 73.76 -27.50 -56.90
N PHE A 390 73.52 -27.43 -55.58
CA PHE A 390 74.53 -27.72 -54.56
C PHE A 390 75.05 -29.16 -54.67
N ASN A 391 74.19 -30.16 -54.88
CA ASN A 391 74.60 -31.54 -55.09
C ASN A 391 75.37 -31.74 -56.41
N ARG A 392 75.03 -30.99 -57.46
CA ARG A 392 75.77 -30.96 -58.73
C ARG A 392 77.15 -30.33 -58.57
N ARG A 393 77.25 -29.22 -57.83
CA ARG A 393 78.54 -28.59 -57.48
C ARG A 393 79.35 -29.51 -56.56
N LYS A 394 78.71 -30.18 -55.59
CA LYS A 394 79.37 -31.16 -54.70
C LYS A 394 79.93 -32.35 -55.48
N THR A 395 79.22 -32.88 -56.47
CA THR A 395 79.73 -33.96 -57.33
C THR A 395 80.87 -33.48 -58.25
N GLN A 396 80.83 -32.23 -58.72
CA GLN A 396 81.92 -31.61 -59.48
C GLN A 396 83.17 -31.36 -58.62
N PHE A 397 83.02 -30.86 -57.38
CA PHE A 397 84.12 -30.68 -56.45
C PHE A 397 84.68 -32.03 -55.93
N ALA A 398 83.84 -33.06 -55.78
CA ALA A 398 84.29 -34.41 -55.44
C ALA A 398 85.11 -35.09 -56.54
N GLN A 399 85.00 -34.62 -57.80
CA GLN A 399 85.81 -35.11 -58.93
C GLN A 399 87.14 -34.36 -59.12
N GLN A 400 87.42 -33.29 -58.38
CA GLN A 400 88.60 -32.44 -58.63
C GLN A 400 89.58 -32.21 -57.48
N SER A 401 89.39 -32.76 -56.27
CA SER A 401 90.46 -32.71 -55.25
C SER A 401 90.35 -33.82 -54.21
N GLN A 402 91.35 -34.70 -54.21
CA GLN A 402 91.80 -35.41 -53.01
C GLN A 402 92.45 -34.38 -52.06
N HIS A 403 91.92 -34.22 -50.85
CA HIS A 403 92.63 -34.30 -49.55
C HIS A 403 91.88 -33.59 -48.40
N HIS A 404 91.83 -34.31 -47.27
CA HIS A 404 91.64 -33.90 -45.87
C HIS A 404 90.26 -33.57 -45.25
N THR A 405 89.77 -34.58 -44.51
CA THR A 405 89.34 -34.64 -43.09
C THR A 405 88.81 -33.38 -42.38
N LEU A 406 87.61 -33.46 -41.77
CA LEU A 406 87.36 -33.44 -40.30
C LEU A 406 85.85 -33.44 -39.94
N THR A 407 85.61 -33.78 -38.68
CA THR A 407 84.43 -34.38 -38.04
C THR A 407 83.32 -33.39 -37.59
N LEU A 408 82.12 -33.95 -37.33
CA LEU A 408 81.06 -33.56 -36.38
C LEU A 408 80.04 -32.47 -36.72
N GLY A 409 78.76 -32.80 -36.44
CA GLY A 409 77.65 -31.85 -36.32
C GLY A 409 76.25 -32.44 -36.47
N LYS A 410 75.81 -33.34 -35.57
CA LYS A 410 74.37 -33.64 -35.37
C LYS A 410 73.72 -32.51 -34.56
N SER A 411 72.70 -31.84 -35.11
CA SER A 411 71.65 -31.07 -34.42
C SER A 411 70.74 -30.47 -35.51
N LYS A 412 69.41 -30.40 -35.47
CA LYS A 412 68.39 -30.69 -34.45
C LYS A 412 67.09 -31.00 -35.21
N LYS A 413 66.31 -31.97 -34.70
CA LYS A 413 64.86 -32.03 -34.93
C LYS A 413 64.27 -30.76 -34.31
N ASN A 414 63.49 -30.00 -35.07
CA ASN A 414 62.40 -29.22 -34.49
C ASN A 414 61.07 -29.87 -34.88
N SER A 415 60.45 -30.35 -33.80
CA SER A 415 59.09 -30.77 -33.58
C SER A 415 58.02 -30.12 -34.47
N LEU A 416 57.29 -30.97 -35.19
CA LEU A 416 55.85 -30.83 -35.34
C LEU A 416 55.22 -30.96 -33.95
N SER A 417 54.81 -29.84 -33.35
CA SER A 417 53.91 -29.85 -32.20
C SER A 417 53.32 -28.45 -32.00
N GLU A 418 52.35 -28.06 -32.83
CA GLU A 418 51.46 -26.93 -32.51
C GLU A 418 50.25 -26.89 -33.46
N HIS A 419 49.49 -27.98 -33.59
CA HIS A 419 48.21 -27.93 -34.32
C HIS A 419 47.16 -28.93 -33.79
N HIS A 420 47.00 -29.02 -32.46
CA HIS A 420 45.89 -29.82 -31.90
C HIS A 420 45.15 -29.21 -30.69
N GLU A 421 45.20 -27.88 -30.50
CA GLU A 421 44.46 -27.23 -29.42
C GLU A 421 43.41 -26.19 -29.84
N LEU A 422 43.11 -26.06 -31.14
CA LEU A 422 42.17 -25.04 -31.63
C LEU A 422 40.75 -25.53 -31.94
N TYR A 423 40.44 -26.82 -31.73
CA TYR A 423 39.12 -27.38 -32.07
C TYR A 423 38.21 -27.72 -30.88
N VAL A 424 38.67 -27.61 -29.63
CA VAL A 424 37.84 -27.93 -28.44
C VAL A 424 37.35 -26.66 -27.69
N GLY A 425 37.90 -25.48 -28.01
CA GLY A 425 37.50 -24.20 -27.42
C GLY A 425 36.28 -23.52 -28.04
N TYR A 426 35.79 -23.98 -29.20
CA TYR A 426 34.70 -23.32 -29.93
C TYR A 426 33.29 -23.86 -29.61
N SER A 427 33.14 -25.10 -29.11
CA SER A 427 31.83 -25.63 -28.72
C SER A 427 31.36 -25.18 -27.34
N ARG A 428 32.25 -25.06 -26.34
CA ARG A 428 31.87 -24.62 -24.98
C ARG A 428 31.42 -23.16 -24.94
N ASN A 429 31.94 -22.31 -25.83
CA ASN A 429 31.57 -20.90 -25.88
C ASN A 429 30.17 -20.67 -26.50
N ILE A 430 29.68 -21.58 -27.34
CA ILE A 430 28.33 -21.51 -27.92
C ILE A 430 27.27 -21.97 -26.90
N GLU A 431 27.53 -23.02 -26.12
CA GLU A 431 26.62 -23.45 -25.04
C GLU A 431 26.50 -22.40 -23.92
N ILE A 432 27.60 -21.74 -23.55
CA ILE A 432 27.59 -20.65 -22.56
C ILE A 432 26.82 -19.43 -23.09
N LEU A 433 26.91 -19.12 -24.38
CA LEU A 433 26.18 -17.99 -24.98
C LEU A 433 24.66 -18.25 -25.05
N ILE A 434 24.26 -19.50 -25.33
CA ILE A 434 22.85 -19.91 -25.36
C ILE A 434 22.26 -19.92 -23.94
N TYR A 435 23.00 -20.40 -22.93
CA TYR A 435 22.56 -20.33 -21.52
C TYR A 435 22.41 -18.88 -21.04
N LYS A 436 23.32 -17.98 -21.43
CA LYS A 436 23.26 -16.55 -21.10
C LYS A 436 22.08 -15.85 -21.79
N MET A 437 21.80 -16.20 -23.06
CA MET A 437 20.62 -15.69 -23.79
C MET A 437 19.29 -16.14 -23.17
N VAL A 438 19.17 -17.38 -22.66
CA VAL A 438 17.93 -17.85 -22.01
C VAL A 438 17.71 -17.16 -20.65
N GLN A 439 18.80 -16.82 -19.94
CA GLN A 439 18.74 -16.16 -18.64
C GLN A 439 18.37 -14.66 -18.76
N ASP A 440 18.85 -13.99 -19.82
CA ASP A 440 18.57 -12.57 -20.09
C ASP A 440 17.20 -12.32 -20.75
N VAL A 441 16.57 -13.35 -21.33
CA VAL A 441 15.23 -13.25 -21.98
C VAL A 441 14.08 -13.54 -21.01
N ILE A 442 14.30 -14.28 -19.92
CA ILE A 442 13.22 -14.74 -19.02
C ILE A 442 13.05 -13.86 -17.76
N TYR A 443 14.04 -13.06 -17.37
CA TYR A 443 13.94 -12.20 -16.17
C TYR A 443 14.44 -10.77 -16.42
N PRO A 444 13.52 -9.82 -16.58
CA PRO A 444 13.72 -8.49 -16.05
C PRO A 444 12.72 -8.29 -14.90
N VAL A 445 13.20 -7.84 -13.75
CA VAL A 445 12.56 -6.82 -12.87
C VAL A 445 13.07 -7.00 -11.43
N ASP A 446 13.86 -6.02 -11.00
CA ASP A 446 13.87 -5.54 -9.62
C ASP A 446 12.54 -4.84 -9.33
N LEU A 447 11.65 -5.49 -8.57
CA LEU A 447 10.63 -4.84 -7.75
C LEU A 447 10.36 -5.72 -6.51
N PRO A 448 10.21 -5.15 -5.30
CA PRO A 448 10.05 -5.93 -4.08
C PRO A 448 8.57 -6.18 -3.76
N VAL A 449 8.11 -7.44 -3.78
CA VAL A 449 6.90 -7.91 -3.05
C VAL A 449 6.98 -9.44 -2.78
N PRO A 450 6.21 -10.02 -1.82
CA PRO A 450 6.73 -10.92 -0.81
C PRO A 450 6.55 -12.40 -1.19
N LEU A 451 7.40 -13.23 -0.56
CA LEU A 451 7.43 -14.69 -0.60
C LEU A 451 6.05 -15.35 -0.49
N VAL A 452 5.65 -16.08 -1.54
CA VAL A 452 4.71 -17.21 -1.45
C VAL A 452 5.37 -18.42 -2.13
N LEU A 453 5.64 -19.43 -1.32
CA LEU A 453 6.29 -20.70 -1.66
C LEU A 453 5.49 -21.48 -2.72
N ILE A 454 6.10 -21.77 -3.88
CA ILE A 454 5.60 -22.79 -4.81
C ILE A 454 6.78 -23.61 -5.36
N ASN A 455 6.64 -24.93 -5.25
CA ASN A 455 7.63 -25.99 -5.46
C ASN A 455 8.21 -26.10 -6.90
N PRO A 456 9.48 -26.51 -7.12
CA PRO A 456 10.17 -26.41 -8.42
C PRO A 456 9.87 -27.51 -9.47
N SER A 457 9.15 -28.59 -9.17
CA SER A 457 9.11 -29.79 -10.04
C SER A 457 8.09 -29.81 -11.19
N LYS A 458 7.50 -28.67 -11.60
CA LYS A 458 6.49 -28.63 -12.69
C LYS A 458 6.83 -27.80 -13.92
N ARG A 459 8.07 -27.36 -14.12
CA ARG A 459 8.40 -26.41 -15.21
C ARG A 459 8.90 -27.01 -16.53
N MET A 460 8.99 -28.34 -16.68
CA MET A 460 9.68 -28.96 -17.83
C MET A 460 8.80 -29.87 -18.69
N LYS A 461 7.52 -29.54 -18.89
CA LYS A 461 6.60 -30.33 -19.74
C LYS A 461 5.75 -29.55 -20.76
N LEU A 462 6.07 -28.27 -21.02
CA LEU A 462 5.24 -27.41 -21.90
C LEU A 462 5.96 -26.81 -23.11
N VAL A 463 7.20 -27.23 -23.40
CA VAL A 463 7.89 -26.81 -24.63
C VAL A 463 8.42 -28.06 -25.31
N LEU A 464 8.15 -28.19 -26.61
CA LEU A 464 8.41 -29.33 -27.51
C LEU A 464 7.25 -30.31 -27.65
N ASN A 465 6.22 -29.88 -28.38
CA ASN A 465 5.33 -30.78 -29.10
C ASN A 465 5.11 -30.24 -30.52
N LEU A 466 6.07 -30.52 -31.42
CA LEU A 466 5.90 -30.40 -32.87
C LEU A 466 6.64 -31.56 -33.56
N ASN A 467 5.84 -32.59 -33.84
CA ASN A 467 5.91 -33.66 -34.85
C ASN A 467 7.05 -34.71 -34.89
N PRO A 468 6.70 -35.97 -35.28
CA PRO A 468 7.47 -37.17 -34.98
C PRO A 468 7.82 -37.94 -36.26
N GLN A 469 9.03 -37.79 -36.80
CA GLN A 469 9.55 -38.76 -37.77
C GLN A 469 11.06 -38.86 -37.65
N GLN A 470 11.50 -39.94 -37.01
CA GLN A 470 12.63 -40.81 -37.39
C GLN A 470 13.15 -41.48 -36.11
N ARG A 471 12.76 -42.75 -35.95
CA ARG A 471 13.45 -43.71 -35.09
C ARG A 471 14.86 -43.89 -35.63
N PHE A 472 15.85 -43.88 -34.73
CA PHE A 472 16.93 -44.86 -34.78
C PHE A 472 17.22 -45.31 -33.34
N GLU A 473 17.00 -46.61 -33.14
CA GLU A 473 17.58 -47.47 -32.10
C GLU A 473 19.12 -47.29 -32.15
N GLU A 474 19.92 -47.31 -31.08
CA GLU A 474 20.06 -48.28 -30.00
C GLU A 474 21.31 -47.83 -29.14
N PRO A 475 21.90 -48.62 -28.25
CA PRO A 475 21.61 -48.80 -26.82
C PRO A 475 22.66 -48.14 -25.88
N VAL A 476 22.31 -47.99 -24.59
CA VAL A 476 23.32 -47.80 -23.53
C VAL A 476 23.08 -48.86 -22.45
N HIS A 477 24.08 -49.73 -22.27
CA HIS A 477 24.19 -50.60 -21.11
C HIS A 477 24.70 -49.84 -19.88
N PRO A 478 24.36 -50.32 -18.68
CA PRO A 478 24.22 -49.55 -17.45
C PRO A 478 25.46 -49.64 -16.58
N LEU A 479 25.54 -48.77 -15.57
CA LEU A 479 26.18 -49.00 -14.26
C LEU A 479 25.55 -47.95 -13.33
N THR A 480 24.64 -48.39 -12.43
CA THR A 480 24.92 -48.63 -10.98
C THR A 480 25.31 -47.33 -10.27
N THR A 481 24.67 -46.88 -9.20
CA THR A 481 24.07 -47.60 -8.07
C THR A 481 23.42 -46.55 -7.17
N GLU A 482 22.25 -46.90 -6.62
CA GLU A 482 21.83 -46.69 -5.21
C GLU A 482 21.72 -45.25 -4.68
N ASP A 483 20.77 -44.88 -3.83
CA ASP A 483 19.50 -45.44 -3.38
C ASP A 483 18.87 -44.37 -2.46
N SER A 484 17.57 -44.51 -2.19
CA SER A 484 16.76 -43.80 -1.18
C SER A 484 16.47 -42.32 -1.49
N GLU A 485 15.23 -41.82 -1.54
CA GLU A 485 14.02 -42.19 -0.81
C GLU A 485 12.77 -42.11 -1.70
N LEU A 486 12.09 -43.25 -1.83
CA LEU A 486 10.70 -43.41 -2.24
C LEU A 486 9.89 -43.62 -0.96
N ASP A 487 8.91 -42.76 -0.70
CA ASP A 487 7.51 -43.14 -0.47
C ASP A 487 6.75 -42.02 0.24
N HIS A 488 5.82 -41.41 -0.49
CA HIS A 488 4.43 -41.15 -0.10
C HIS A 488 3.83 -40.07 -1.02
N LEU A 489 3.60 -40.44 -2.28
CA LEU A 489 2.60 -39.83 -3.14
C LEU A 489 1.65 -40.93 -3.61
N ALA A 490 0.72 -41.28 -2.73
CA ALA A 490 -0.51 -41.94 -3.12
C ALA A 490 -1.66 -41.01 -2.75
N GLU A 491 -2.53 -40.84 -3.74
CA GLU A 491 -3.97 -40.67 -3.58
C GLU A 491 -4.61 -39.27 -3.56
N PHE A 492 -5.56 -39.15 -4.49
CA PHE A 492 -6.72 -38.26 -4.58
C PHE A 492 -6.62 -36.89 -5.26
N SER A 493 -6.67 -36.99 -6.58
CA SER A 493 -7.69 -36.33 -7.44
C SER A 493 -9.08 -36.27 -6.79
N ALA A 494 -9.55 -35.07 -6.45
CA ALA A 494 -10.95 -34.66 -6.55
C ALA A 494 -11.05 -33.11 -6.52
N LEU A 495 -11.90 -32.56 -7.40
CA LEU A 495 -12.27 -31.15 -7.57
C LEU A 495 -11.35 -30.28 -8.44
N LEU A 496 -11.55 -30.38 -9.76
CA LEU A 496 -12.01 -29.27 -10.61
C LEU A 496 -12.58 -29.81 -11.92
#